data_AF-A0AAD1GSP1-F1
#
_entry.id   AF-A0AAD1GSP1-F1
#
_cell.length_a   1.000
_cell.length_b   1.000
_cell.length_c   1.000
_cell.angle_alpha   90.00
_cell.angle_beta   90.00
_cell.angle_gamma   90.00
#
_symmetry.space_group_name_H-M   'P 1'
#
loop_
_entity.id
_entity.type
_entity.pdbx_description
1 polymer ?
#
loop_
_entity_poly.entity_id
_entity_poly.type
_entity_poly.pdbx_seq_one_letter_code
_entity_poly.pdbx_strand_id
1 'polypeptide(L)'
;MTTLSPISPAIPIQIPTRSAVAASPATVIESADVLPARPAAIVSLGNPVADIESQTYSRLGQLPGQETVRVWEKAGQDAVTNVMGINPKSLSIANRFHGLGAALVEQFAKSGSSISQSVLHTTADKAHNAAEIKSEQTLLHNKADNLISLSIKTASGKTVTFSLTSQDDGLGVQATVDGGPLSEDELKAIGVLGSAFQAAVDGLTAVPPKLDLGKLTQFDSSVLASIDLNAKLKGVDGEDLILAYRADSQSRTTQMSGPDGELNLSVDLKNSAILGDAKQQANALNSYLAQLERVQERGNAKAALMEMFKDAFSAMNSHYPQGATPSQPLTRNATDKGLLTGLADFEASIKQTNNASNPMRLSEVDSFAYTLSQKTVVAGSIMSNRSVDQVQQSSLAASYHKSLKGGKAPVLGTTTDSQNYLYVEVNDKASSSASLAYKDGRLTRASVTQNASQGTRTQQYVLGKMVEETVVPKEASTSRSHLVLLEYAAKQSKKSQDAQEQSMLKEALATLHNSVLLQENPSALVR
;
A
#
# COMPACT_ATOMS: atom_id res chain seq x y z
N MET A 1 8.63 -20.20 52.14
CA MET A 1 9.22 -21.54 52.32
C MET A 1 8.33 -22.56 51.63
N THR A 2 8.76 -23.11 50.49
CA THR A 2 8.62 -24.52 50.07
C THR A 2 9.58 -24.68 48.89
N THR A 3 10.34 -25.78 48.92
CA THR A 3 11.64 -25.98 48.28
C THR A 3 11.55 -26.53 46.85
N LEU A 4 12.43 -26.02 45.99
CA LEU A 4 12.73 -26.50 44.63
C LEU A 4 13.83 -27.57 44.66
N SER A 5 13.75 -28.55 43.76
CA SER A 5 14.90 -29.32 43.21
C SER A 5 14.51 -30.10 41.94
N PRO A 6 15.47 -30.45 41.07
CA PRO A 6 15.37 -30.24 39.61
C PRO A 6 15.47 -31.52 38.74
N ILE A 7 15.17 -31.43 37.45
CA ILE A 7 15.48 -32.46 36.44
C ILE A 7 16.00 -31.80 35.14
N SER A 8 17.13 -32.30 34.63
CA SER A 8 17.78 -32.04 33.33
C SER A 8 18.38 -33.38 32.83
N PRO A 9 18.89 -33.53 31.57
CA PRO A 9 18.29 -33.22 30.27
C PRO A 9 18.54 -34.31 29.17
N ALA A 10 18.05 -34.03 27.95
CA ALA A 10 18.51 -34.44 26.60
C ALA A 10 18.14 -35.82 25.99
N ILE A 11 17.38 -35.78 24.89
CA ILE A 11 17.32 -36.81 23.82
C ILE A 11 17.26 -36.10 22.45
N PRO A 12 18.17 -36.36 21.50
CA PRO A 12 18.09 -35.87 20.12
C PRO A 12 17.35 -36.84 19.18
N ILE A 13 16.58 -36.32 18.23
CA ILE A 13 15.88 -37.08 17.19
C ILE A 13 16.65 -36.92 15.86
N GLN A 14 17.14 -38.05 15.32
CA GLN A 14 17.83 -38.17 14.04
C GLN A 14 16.88 -38.51 12.88
N ILE A 15 17.18 -37.93 11.72
CA ILE A 15 16.51 -38.10 10.42
C ILE A 15 17.14 -39.31 9.68
N PRO A 16 16.36 -40.27 9.15
CA PRO A 16 16.95 -41.40 8.43
C PRO A 16 17.17 -41.09 6.94
N THR A 17 18.43 -41.15 6.52
CA THR A 17 18.87 -41.27 5.13
C THR A 17 18.79 -42.73 4.67
N ARG A 18 18.17 -43.00 3.51
CA ARG A 18 18.18 -44.31 2.85
C ARG A 18 19.31 -44.36 1.82
N SER A 19 20.29 -45.24 2.06
CA SER A 19 21.28 -45.68 1.07
C SER A 19 21.10 -47.18 0.77
N ALA A 20 21.45 -47.53 -0.45
CA ALA A 20 21.22 -48.80 -1.13
C ALA A 20 21.81 -50.04 -0.42
N VAL A 21 21.13 -51.17 -0.58
CA VAL A 21 21.63 -52.51 -0.21
C VAL A 21 21.89 -53.31 -1.47
N ALA A 22 23.13 -53.79 -1.57
CA ALA A 22 23.62 -54.72 -2.57
C ALA A 22 23.22 -56.17 -2.24
N ALA A 23 23.22 -57.01 -3.29
CA ALA A 23 22.77 -58.39 -3.32
C ALA A 23 23.64 -59.40 -2.55
N SER A 24 23.06 -60.57 -2.27
CA SER A 24 23.76 -61.85 -2.03
C SER A 24 22.82 -63.05 -2.31
N PRO A 25 23.37 -64.27 -2.54
CA PRO A 25 23.03 -65.07 -3.72
C PRO A 25 22.11 -66.29 -3.49
N ALA A 26 21.87 -66.97 -4.61
CA ALA A 26 20.92 -68.05 -4.88
C ALA A 26 21.09 -69.36 -4.09
N THR A 27 20.00 -70.13 -4.02
CA THR A 27 20.03 -71.60 -3.91
C THR A 27 18.96 -72.19 -4.84
N VAL A 28 19.41 -73.16 -5.64
CA VAL A 28 18.73 -73.92 -6.69
C VAL A 28 17.95 -75.09 -6.08
N ILE A 29 16.73 -75.41 -6.56
CA ILE A 29 16.26 -76.78 -6.86
C ILE A 29 15.25 -76.76 -8.04
N GLU A 30 15.39 -77.80 -8.85
CA GLU A 30 14.90 -78.18 -10.18
C GLU A 30 13.39 -78.41 -10.43
N SER A 31 13.02 -78.02 -11.66
CA SER A 31 12.41 -78.80 -12.76
C SER A 31 10.92 -79.17 -12.85
N ALA A 32 10.42 -78.77 -14.04
CA ALA A 32 9.46 -79.39 -14.96
C ALA A 32 7.94 -79.13 -14.76
N ASP A 33 7.34 -78.34 -15.67
CA ASP A 33 6.76 -78.88 -16.91
C ASP A 33 6.55 -77.79 -17.99
N VAL A 34 6.40 -78.21 -19.24
CA VAL A 34 6.79 -77.51 -20.49
C VAL A 34 5.58 -76.98 -21.30
N LEU A 35 5.81 -75.88 -22.06
CA LEU A 35 5.37 -75.55 -23.44
C LEU A 35 4.66 -74.17 -23.60
N PRO A 36 4.77 -73.49 -24.77
CA PRO A 36 5.92 -73.32 -25.65
C PRO A 36 6.24 -71.83 -25.98
N ALA A 37 7.46 -71.62 -26.48
CA ALA A 37 8.04 -70.34 -26.85
C ALA A 37 7.27 -69.58 -27.96
N ARG A 38 7.25 -68.24 -27.84
CA ARG A 38 7.14 -67.31 -28.96
C ARG A 38 8.41 -66.44 -29.03
N PRO A 39 8.89 -66.12 -30.24
CA PRO A 39 10.26 -65.68 -30.48
C PRO A 39 10.51 -64.25 -30.00
N ALA A 40 11.58 -64.06 -29.23
CA ALA A 40 12.22 -62.75 -29.11
C ALA A 40 13.00 -62.50 -30.41
N ALA A 41 12.43 -61.70 -31.31
CA ALA A 41 13.17 -61.18 -32.45
C ALA A 41 14.16 -60.12 -31.91
N ILE A 42 15.43 -60.48 -31.79
CA ILE A 42 16.51 -59.51 -31.64
C ILE A 42 16.80 -58.97 -33.05
N VAL A 43 16.29 -57.77 -33.34
CA VAL A 43 16.62 -57.05 -34.56
C VAL A 43 17.65 -55.98 -34.18
N SER A 44 18.92 -56.27 -34.47
CA SER A 44 19.97 -55.26 -34.53
C SER A 44 19.98 -54.68 -35.94
N LEU A 45 19.31 -53.54 -36.12
CA LEU A 45 19.45 -52.70 -37.31
C LEU A 45 20.35 -51.53 -36.95
N GLY A 46 21.45 -51.42 -37.70
CA GLY A 46 22.46 -50.38 -37.50
C GLY A 46 21.88 -48.98 -37.56
N ASN A 47 22.54 -48.09 -36.81
CA ASN A 47 22.33 -46.65 -36.72
C ASN A 47 21.76 -46.00 -38.00
N PRO A 48 20.44 -45.72 -38.08
CA PRO A 48 19.97 -44.63 -38.88
C PRO A 48 20.04 -43.37 -38.01
N VAL A 49 20.39 -42.25 -38.64
CA VAL A 49 20.16 -40.91 -38.08
C VAL A 49 18.75 -40.90 -37.49
N ALA A 50 18.63 -40.61 -36.19
CA ALA A 50 17.34 -40.56 -35.53
C ALA A 50 16.53 -39.40 -36.15
N ASP A 51 15.66 -39.74 -37.11
CA ASP A 51 14.52 -38.90 -37.46
C ASP A 51 13.67 -38.76 -36.20
N ILE A 52 13.58 -37.54 -35.69
CA ILE A 52 12.82 -37.14 -34.51
C ILE A 52 11.30 -37.16 -34.80
N GLU A 53 10.85 -37.64 -35.98
CA GLU A 53 9.47 -37.45 -36.46
C GLU A 53 8.46 -38.58 -36.15
N SER A 54 8.71 -39.53 -35.24
CA SER A 54 7.69 -40.57 -34.96
C SER A 54 7.49 -40.97 -33.49
N GLN A 55 7.84 -40.12 -32.54
CA GLN A 55 7.36 -40.33 -31.16
C GLN A 55 5.90 -39.88 -31.08
N THR A 56 4.93 -40.82 -31.10
CA THR A 56 3.50 -40.51 -30.91
C THR A 56 3.22 -39.85 -29.55
N TYR A 57 4.14 -39.99 -28.58
CA TYR A 57 4.15 -39.31 -27.31
C TYR A 57 5.58 -38.93 -26.93
N SER A 58 5.79 -37.70 -26.46
CA SER A 58 7.08 -37.28 -25.86
C SER A 58 7.37 -38.06 -24.56
N ARG A 59 8.60 -37.98 -24.03
CA ARG A 59 8.95 -38.57 -22.71
C ARG A 59 8.06 -38.10 -21.55
N LEU A 60 7.31 -37.01 -21.74
CA LEU A 60 6.36 -36.45 -20.77
C LEU A 60 4.88 -36.79 -21.11
N GLY A 61 4.63 -37.65 -22.10
CA GLY A 61 3.28 -38.05 -22.51
C GLY A 61 2.53 -36.98 -23.32
N GLN A 62 3.22 -35.98 -23.89
CA GLN A 62 2.60 -34.93 -24.70
C GLN A 62 2.57 -35.34 -26.17
N LEU A 63 1.51 -34.95 -26.89
CA LEU A 63 1.42 -35.09 -28.34
C LEU A 63 2.53 -34.25 -29.01
N PRO A 64 3.11 -34.71 -30.13
CA PRO A 64 4.02 -33.90 -30.96
C PRO A 64 3.41 -32.53 -31.26
N GLY A 65 4.21 -31.47 -31.13
CA GLY A 65 3.74 -30.10 -31.37
C GLY A 65 3.07 -29.41 -30.16
N GLN A 66 2.59 -30.18 -29.18
CA GLN A 66 1.95 -29.67 -27.95
C GLN A 66 2.91 -29.51 -26.77
N GLU A 67 4.20 -29.74 -26.99
CA GLU A 67 5.24 -29.48 -25.98
C GLU A 67 5.27 -27.99 -25.64
N THR A 68 5.31 -27.66 -24.35
CA THR A 68 5.36 -26.27 -23.93
C THR A 68 6.78 -25.73 -24.08
N VAL A 69 6.96 -24.82 -25.02
CA VAL A 69 8.24 -24.16 -25.30
C VAL A 69 8.24 -22.73 -24.78
N ARG A 70 9.43 -22.20 -24.51
CA ARG A 70 9.65 -20.82 -24.09
C ARG A 70 10.11 -20.00 -25.28
N VAL A 71 9.41 -18.91 -25.59
CA VAL A 71 9.74 -18.01 -26.69
C VAL A 71 10.07 -16.64 -26.13
N TRP A 72 11.29 -16.17 -26.39
CA TRP A 72 11.76 -14.84 -26.02
C TRP A 72 11.54 -13.85 -27.16
N GLU A 73 11.23 -12.60 -26.84
CA GLU A 73 11.17 -11.52 -27.82
C GLU A 73 12.52 -11.24 -28.44
N LYS A 74 13.56 -11.18 -27.61
CA LYS A 74 14.95 -11.00 -28.03
C LYS A 74 15.83 -12.00 -27.31
N ALA A 75 16.72 -12.63 -28.07
CA ALA A 75 17.81 -13.40 -27.49
C ALA A 75 18.78 -12.41 -26.79
N GLY A 76 19.03 -12.61 -25.50
CA GLY A 76 19.89 -11.73 -24.71
C GLY A 76 20.32 -12.38 -23.40
N GLN A 77 21.37 -11.83 -22.79
CA GLN A 77 21.86 -12.19 -21.45
C GLN A 77 21.97 -10.96 -20.55
N ASP A 78 21.18 -9.92 -20.83
CA ASP A 78 21.15 -8.73 -19.99
C ASP A 78 20.50 -9.01 -18.63
N ALA A 79 20.68 -8.07 -17.70
CA ALA A 79 20.21 -8.22 -16.33
C ALA A 79 18.70 -8.49 -16.26
N VAL A 80 17.92 -7.77 -17.08
CA VAL A 80 16.47 -7.94 -17.17
C VAL A 80 16.09 -9.35 -17.64
N THR A 81 16.70 -9.83 -18.73
CA THR A 81 16.45 -11.17 -19.29
C THR A 81 16.81 -12.26 -18.28
N ASN A 82 17.91 -12.09 -17.55
CA ASN A 82 18.32 -13.02 -16.50
C ASN A 82 17.30 -13.08 -15.36
N VAL A 83 16.81 -11.93 -14.87
CA VAL A 83 15.78 -11.88 -13.81
C VAL A 83 14.46 -12.47 -14.28
N MET A 84 14.00 -12.13 -15.49
CA MET A 84 12.80 -12.73 -16.10
C MET A 84 12.93 -14.25 -16.24
N GLY A 85 14.13 -14.75 -16.48
CA GLY A 85 14.41 -16.17 -16.67
C GLY A 85 14.22 -17.04 -15.42
N ILE A 86 14.22 -16.45 -14.21
CA ILE A 86 14.22 -17.17 -12.93
C ILE A 86 12.88 -17.87 -12.70
N ASN A 87 11.77 -17.13 -12.64
CA ASN A 87 10.45 -17.67 -12.26
C ASN A 87 9.28 -17.21 -13.17
N PRO A 88 9.40 -17.27 -14.51
CA PRO A 88 8.40 -16.66 -15.40
C PRO A 88 7.04 -17.38 -15.42
N LYS A 89 6.96 -18.61 -14.87
CA LYS A 89 5.71 -19.38 -14.69
C LYS A 89 5.21 -19.44 -13.25
N SER A 90 5.78 -18.67 -12.33
CA SER A 90 5.33 -18.72 -10.93
C SER A 90 3.82 -18.48 -10.82
N LEU A 91 3.12 -19.20 -9.95
CA LEU A 91 1.69 -18.91 -9.69
C LEU A 91 1.51 -17.60 -8.91
N SER A 92 2.52 -17.20 -8.15
CA SER A 92 2.54 -15.91 -7.45
C SER A 92 3.06 -14.81 -8.38
N ILE A 93 2.27 -13.73 -8.52
CA ILE A 93 2.66 -12.50 -9.24
C ILE A 93 3.89 -11.86 -8.58
N ALA A 94 3.97 -11.85 -7.24
CA ALA A 94 5.12 -11.32 -6.51
C ALA A 94 6.43 -11.98 -6.95
N ASN A 95 6.43 -13.31 -7.08
CA ASN A 95 7.60 -14.05 -7.53
C ASN A 95 7.94 -13.82 -9.02
N ARG A 96 6.95 -13.47 -9.86
CA ARG A 96 7.20 -13.13 -11.27
C ARG A 96 7.85 -11.75 -11.41
N PHE A 97 7.45 -10.79 -10.59
CA PHE A 97 7.98 -9.42 -10.63
C PHE A 97 9.16 -9.17 -9.68
N HIS A 98 9.57 -10.17 -8.90
CA HIS A 98 10.63 -10.03 -7.91
C HIS A 98 11.94 -9.56 -8.54
N GLY A 99 12.44 -8.39 -8.11
CA GLY A 99 13.66 -7.76 -8.61
C GLY A 99 13.57 -7.18 -10.03
N LEU A 100 12.45 -7.38 -10.73
CA LEU A 100 12.32 -7.03 -12.14
C LEU A 100 12.20 -5.51 -12.36
N GLY A 101 11.47 -4.81 -11.50
CA GLY A 101 11.34 -3.35 -11.56
C GLY A 101 12.68 -2.66 -11.32
N ALA A 102 13.44 -3.11 -10.31
CA ALA A 102 14.78 -2.59 -10.04
C ALA A 102 15.76 -2.86 -11.20
N ALA A 103 15.79 -4.09 -11.71
CA ALA A 103 16.67 -4.47 -12.82
C ALA A 103 16.36 -3.69 -14.10
N LEU A 104 15.07 -3.48 -14.40
CA LEU A 104 14.63 -2.71 -15.55
C LEU A 104 15.09 -1.25 -15.48
N VAL A 105 14.87 -0.59 -14.34
CA VAL A 105 15.29 0.80 -14.14
C VAL A 105 16.82 0.92 -14.16
N GLU A 106 17.54 -0.04 -13.56
CA GLU A 106 19.01 -0.04 -13.55
C GLU A 106 19.59 -0.21 -14.96
N GLN A 107 19.08 -1.16 -15.74
CA GLN A 107 19.53 -1.38 -17.11
C GLN A 107 19.22 -0.17 -18.00
N PHE A 108 18.06 0.45 -17.80
CA PHE A 108 17.70 1.68 -18.48
C PHE A 108 18.64 2.83 -18.12
N ALA A 109 18.88 3.08 -16.82
CA ALA A 109 19.74 4.16 -16.36
C ALA A 109 21.19 4.04 -16.88
N LYS A 110 21.68 2.81 -17.12
CA LYS A 110 23.01 2.57 -17.72
C LYS A 110 23.09 2.86 -19.22
N SER A 111 22.01 2.64 -19.96
CA SER A 111 21.99 2.69 -21.43
C SER A 111 21.32 3.94 -22.01
N GLY A 112 20.44 4.59 -21.23
CA GLY A 112 19.59 5.71 -21.65
C GLY A 112 18.65 5.38 -22.82
N SER A 113 18.48 4.09 -23.13
CA SER A 113 17.81 3.60 -24.34
C SER A 113 16.54 2.83 -23.98
N SER A 114 15.56 2.82 -24.88
CA SER A 114 14.33 2.06 -24.67
C SER A 114 14.62 0.55 -24.60
N ILE A 115 13.91 -0.15 -23.71
CA ILE A 115 14.04 -1.60 -23.47
C ILE A 115 12.68 -2.22 -23.76
N SER A 116 12.68 -3.40 -24.40
CA SER A 116 11.48 -4.21 -24.56
C SER A 116 11.92 -5.66 -24.63
N GLN A 117 11.38 -6.48 -23.75
CA GLN A 117 11.65 -7.90 -23.61
C GLN A 117 10.39 -8.60 -23.11
N SER A 118 10.11 -9.78 -23.63
CA SER A 118 9.02 -10.63 -23.15
C SER A 118 9.39 -12.10 -23.27
N VAL A 119 8.77 -12.90 -22.41
CA VAL A 119 8.85 -14.36 -22.44
C VAL A 119 7.45 -14.94 -22.45
N LEU A 120 7.15 -15.74 -23.48
CA LEU A 120 5.90 -16.46 -23.65
C LEU A 120 6.13 -17.96 -23.47
N HIS A 121 5.13 -18.63 -22.93
CA HIS A 121 5.07 -20.08 -22.87
C HIS A 121 3.94 -20.58 -23.74
N THR A 122 4.30 -21.15 -24.87
CA THR A 122 3.35 -21.56 -25.90
C THR A 122 3.64 -22.99 -26.34
N THR A 123 2.80 -23.56 -27.19
CA THR A 123 3.04 -24.87 -27.81
C THR A 123 4.09 -24.76 -28.91
N ALA A 124 4.88 -25.81 -29.13
CA ALA A 124 5.88 -25.85 -30.20
C ALA A 124 5.28 -25.47 -31.56
N ASP A 125 4.06 -25.92 -31.91
CA ASP A 125 3.40 -25.55 -33.17
C ASP A 125 3.21 -24.03 -33.32
N LYS A 126 2.65 -23.39 -32.29
CA LYS A 126 2.46 -21.94 -32.24
C LYS A 126 3.77 -21.16 -32.26
N ALA A 127 4.83 -21.68 -31.64
CA ALA A 127 6.14 -21.03 -31.62
C ALA A 127 6.75 -20.85 -33.02
N HIS A 128 6.36 -21.66 -34.00
CA HIS A 128 6.81 -21.52 -35.39
C HIS A 128 6.08 -20.40 -36.16
N ASN A 129 4.95 -19.91 -35.64
CA ASN A 129 4.19 -18.82 -36.25
C ASN A 129 4.65 -17.46 -35.72
N ALA A 130 5.69 -16.90 -36.34
CA ALA A 130 6.28 -15.62 -35.93
C ALA A 130 5.28 -14.44 -35.88
N ALA A 131 4.25 -14.44 -36.74
CA ALA A 131 3.24 -13.38 -36.74
C ALA A 131 2.31 -13.46 -35.53
N GLU A 132 1.89 -14.68 -35.15
CA GLU A 132 1.07 -14.93 -33.96
C GLU A 132 1.84 -14.59 -32.68
N ILE A 133 3.09 -15.05 -32.56
CA ILE A 133 3.96 -14.73 -31.42
C ILE A 133 4.13 -13.22 -31.26
N LYS A 134 4.40 -12.49 -32.35
CA LYS A 134 4.57 -11.04 -32.29
C LYS A 134 3.27 -10.33 -31.86
N SER A 135 2.11 -10.84 -32.28
CA SER A 135 0.80 -10.34 -31.83
C SER A 135 0.58 -10.60 -30.35
N GLU A 136 0.88 -11.81 -29.86
CA GLU A 136 0.78 -12.17 -28.43
C GLU A 136 1.73 -11.32 -27.57
N GLN A 137 2.97 -11.09 -28.01
CA GLN A 137 3.92 -10.20 -27.34
C GLN A 137 3.40 -8.76 -27.27
N THR A 138 2.80 -8.26 -28.36
CA THR A 138 2.20 -6.92 -28.38
C THR A 138 1.01 -6.83 -27.42
N LEU A 139 0.17 -7.87 -27.36
CA LEU A 139 -0.93 -7.94 -26.40
C LEU A 139 -0.42 -7.97 -24.96
N LEU A 140 0.60 -8.78 -24.68
CA LEU A 140 1.22 -8.87 -23.35
C LEU A 140 1.78 -7.52 -22.89
N HIS A 141 2.38 -6.72 -23.76
CA HIS A 141 2.90 -5.40 -23.39
C HIS A 141 1.79 -4.35 -23.14
N ASN A 142 0.62 -4.48 -23.79
CA ASN A 142 -0.39 -3.43 -23.80
C ASN A 142 -1.69 -3.76 -23.02
N LYS A 143 -2.01 -5.04 -22.84
CA LYS A 143 -3.33 -5.52 -22.38
C LYS A 143 -3.24 -6.76 -21.49
N ALA A 144 -2.11 -6.98 -20.82
CA ALA A 144 -1.98 -8.08 -19.87
C ALA A 144 -2.99 -7.96 -18.72
N ASP A 145 -3.32 -9.12 -18.13
CA ASP A 145 -4.16 -9.20 -16.93
C ASP A 145 -3.58 -8.40 -15.76
N ASN A 146 -2.26 -8.43 -15.62
CA ASN A 146 -1.52 -7.67 -14.62
C ASN A 146 -0.58 -6.70 -15.30
N LEU A 147 -0.68 -5.42 -14.94
CA LEU A 147 0.15 -4.33 -15.46
C LEU A 147 0.50 -3.40 -14.29
N ILE A 148 1.80 -3.17 -14.09
CA ILE A 148 2.29 -2.11 -13.20
C ILE A 148 3.18 -1.19 -14.03
N SER A 149 2.87 0.11 -14.06
CA SER A 149 3.64 1.11 -14.78
C SER A 149 4.07 2.26 -13.90
N LEU A 150 5.31 2.72 -14.11
CA LEU A 150 5.90 3.90 -13.49
C LEU A 150 6.31 4.88 -14.58
N SER A 151 5.63 6.02 -14.66
CA SER A 151 5.96 7.12 -15.56
C SER A 151 6.63 8.25 -14.78
N ILE A 152 7.75 8.74 -15.29
CA ILE A 152 8.54 9.81 -14.68
C ILE A 152 8.67 10.92 -15.71
N LYS A 153 8.22 12.13 -15.35
CA LYS A 153 8.42 13.32 -16.15
C LYS A 153 9.63 14.08 -15.62
N THR A 154 10.59 14.41 -16.47
CA THR A 154 11.74 15.23 -16.09
C THR A 154 11.42 16.72 -16.12
N ALA A 155 12.21 17.53 -15.42
CA ALA A 155 12.10 18.99 -15.45
C ALA A 155 12.35 19.57 -16.85
N SER A 156 13.09 18.87 -17.71
CA SER A 156 13.28 19.25 -19.12
C SER A 156 12.09 18.88 -20.03
N GLY A 157 11.07 18.21 -19.50
CA GLY A 157 9.84 17.86 -20.21
C GLY A 157 9.84 16.47 -20.87
N LYS A 158 10.88 15.65 -20.66
CA LYS A 158 10.96 14.27 -21.15
C LYS A 158 10.13 13.35 -20.28
N THR A 159 9.64 12.25 -20.85
CA THR A 159 8.87 11.25 -20.10
C THR A 159 9.49 9.88 -20.29
N VAL A 160 9.76 9.19 -19.18
CA VAL A 160 10.24 7.81 -19.16
C VAL A 160 9.15 6.94 -18.56
N THR A 161 8.75 5.87 -19.24
CA THR A 161 7.75 4.93 -18.72
C THR A 161 8.34 3.55 -18.61
N PHE A 162 8.29 2.99 -17.41
CA PHE A 162 8.58 1.60 -17.10
C PHE A 162 7.28 0.82 -16.98
N SER A 163 7.21 -0.38 -17.52
CA SER A 163 6.07 -1.27 -17.36
C SER A 163 6.50 -2.70 -17.10
N LEU A 164 5.79 -3.36 -16.19
CA LEU A 164 5.88 -4.78 -15.88
C LEU A 164 4.51 -5.39 -16.17
N THR A 165 4.46 -6.38 -17.05
CA THR A 165 3.23 -7.04 -17.45
C THR A 165 3.30 -8.54 -17.21
N SER A 166 2.20 -9.12 -16.74
CA SER A 166 2.10 -10.56 -16.54
C SER A 166 0.70 -11.06 -16.85
N GLN A 167 0.63 -12.19 -17.55
CA GLN A 167 -0.58 -12.95 -17.83
C GLN A 167 -0.28 -14.45 -17.68
N ASP A 168 -1.27 -15.33 -17.75
CA ASP A 168 -1.10 -16.75 -17.42
C ASP A 168 0.12 -17.42 -18.08
N ASP A 169 0.33 -17.14 -19.37
CA ASP A 169 1.38 -17.72 -20.21
C ASP A 169 2.60 -16.80 -20.46
N GLY A 170 2.60 -15.56 -19.95
CA GLY A 170 3.57 -14.55 -20.36
C GLY A 170 4.02 -13.58 -19.26
N LEU A 171 5.27 -13.12 -19.38
CA LEU A 171 5.86 -12.05 -18.58
C LEU A 171 6.55 -11.06 -19.53
N GLY A 172 6.24 -9.78 -19.42
CA GLY A 172 6.75 -8.72 -20.28
C GLY A 172 7.28 -7.54 -19.48
N VAL A 173 8.25 -6.84 -20.07
CA VAL A 173 8.77 -5.58 -19.54
C VAL A 173 9.07 -4.60 -20.66
N GLN A 174 8.84 -3.32 -20.37
CA GLN A 174 9.15 -2.24 -21.30
C GLN A 174 9.67 -1.01 -20.57
N ALA A 175 10.68 -0.35 -21.14
CA ALA A 175 11.10 1.00 -20.80
C ALA A 175 11.06 1.85 -22.08
N THR A 176 10.31 2.96 -22.07
CA THR A 176 10.22 3.88 -23.21
C THR A 176 10.64 5.29 -22.81
N VAL A 177 11.12 6.07 -23.78
CA VAL A 177 11.51 7.47 -23.59
C VAL A 177 10.88 8.32 -24.67
N ASP A 178 10.14 9.33 -24.23
CA ASP A 178 9.53 10.34 -25.08
C ASP A 178 10.16 11.71 -24.80
N GLY A 179 10.39 12.50 -25.87
CA GLY A 179 10.98 13.84 -25.74
C GLY A 179 12.51 13.91 -25.93
N GLY A 180 13.13 12.87 -26.51
CA GLY A 180 14.56 12.84 -26.89
C GLY A 180 15.49 12.32 -25.79
N PRO A 181 16.82 12.38 -25.99
CA PRO A 181 17.80 11.78 -25.07
C PRO A 181 17.80 12.47 -23.71
N LEU A 182 18.04 11.70 -22.64
CA LEU A 182 18.13 12.18 -21.26
C LEU A 182 19.56 12.63 -20.94
N SER A 183 19.70 13.59 -20.01
CA SER A 183 21.00 13.97 -19.46
C SER A 183 21.53 12.93 -18.46
N GLU A 184 22.82 12.99 -18.14
CA GLU A 184 23.42 12.13 -17.11
C GLU A 184 22.76 12.32 -15.74
N ASP A 185 22.43 13.57 -15.39
CA ASP A 185 21.73 13.89 -14.13
C ASP A 185 20.31 13.31 -14.09
N GLU A 186 19.58 13.38 -15.21
CA GLU A 186 18.24 12.77 -15.34
C GLU A 186 18.32 11.24 -15.20
N LEU A 187 19.27 10.59 -15.89
CA LEU A 187 19.48 9.14 -15.80
C LEU A 187 19.84 8.70 -14.38
N LYS A 188 20.70 9.46 -13.69
CA LYS A 188 21.07 9.19 -12.30
C LYS A 188 19.87 9.33 -11.36
N ALA A 189 19.08 10.39 -11.52
CA ALA A 189 17.87 10.60 -10.71
C ALA A 189 16.84 9.48 -10.92
N ILE A 190 16.65 9.04 -12.16
CA ILE A 190 15.78 7.89 -12.50
C ILE A 190 16.32 6.60 -11.90
N GLY A 191 17.64 6.35 -11.97
CA GLY A 191 18.27 5.15 -11.41
C GLY A 191 17.99 4.95 -9.91
N VAL A 192 17.97 6.03 -9.13
CA VAL A 192 17.65 5.99 -7.69
C VAL A 192 16.22 5.48 -7.43
N LEU A 193 15.28 5.75 -8.34
CA LEU A 193 13.89 5.31 -8.22
C LEU A 193 13.69 3.82 -8.47
N GLY A 194 14.69 3.08 -8.98
CA GLY A 194 14.56 1.64 -9.24
C GLY A 194 14.20 0.84 -7.99
N SER A 195 14.81 1.16 -6.85
CA SER A 195 14.48 0.50 -5.57
C SER A 195 13.11 0.91 -5.02
N ALA A 196 12.65 2.14 -5.32
CA ALA A 196 11.33 2.62 -4.95
C ALA A 196 10.24 1.95 -5.79
N PHE A 197 10.49 1.79 -7.08
CA PHE A 197 9.60 1.07 -7.98
C PHE A 197 9.42 -0.38 -7.57
N GLN A 198 10.54 -1.08 -7.29
CA GLN A 198 10.48 -2.46 -6.82
C GLN A 198 9.73 -2.59 -5.48
N ALA A 199 9.95 -1.68 -4.53
CA ALA A 199 9.25 -1.72 -3.25
C ALA A 199 7.73 -1.56 -3.42
N ALA A 200 7.28 -0.66 -4.31
CA ALA A 200 5.87 -0.51 -4.63
C ALA A 200 5.28 -1.77 -5.28
N VAL A 201 6.03 -2.40 -6.20
CA VAL A 201 5.65 -3.67 -6.85
C VAL A 201 5.55 -4.81 -5.82
N ASP A 202 6.54 -4.95 -4.95
CA ASP A 202 6.59 -5.99 -3.92
C ASP A 202 5.44 -5.80 -2.90
N GLY A 203 5.16 -4.55 -2.51
CA GLY A 203 4.04 -4.22 -1.62
C GLY A 203 2.68 -4.55 -2.23
N LEU A 204 2.45 -4.15 -3.48
CA LEU A 204 1.18 -4.39 -4.19
C LEU A 204 0.91 -5.87 -4.45
N THR A 205 1.96 -6.66 -4.63
CA THR A 205 1.86 -8.10 -4.91
C THR A 205 1.97 -8.97 -3.66
N ALA A 206 2.19 -8.37 -2.48
CA ALA A 206 2.21 -9.06 -1.21
C ALA A 206 0.82 -9.61 -0.83
N VAL A 207 0.80 -10.58 0.09
CA VAL A 207 -0.43 -11.16 0.64
C VAL A 207 -0.39 -11.03 2.17
N PRO A 208 -1.19 -10.13 2.79
CA PRO A 208 -2.09 -9.15 2.15
C PRO A 208 -1.33 -8.00 1.45
N PRO A 209 -1.97 -7.29 0.50
CA PRO A 209 -1.34 -6.19 -0.24
C PRO A 209 -1.06 -4.98 0.66
N LYS A 210 -0.04 -4.20 0.30
CA LYS A 210 0.44 -3.00 1.00
C LYS A 210 0.80 -1.89 0.01
N LEU A 211 0.83 -0.64 0.47
CA LEU A 211 1.17 0.52 -0.37
C LEU A 211 2.52 1.13 0.01
N ASP A 212 3.63 0.56 -0.46
CA ASP A 212 4.97 1.11 -0.22
C ASP A 212 5.33 2.26 -1.19
N LEU A 213 4.69 3.42 -0.98
CA LEU A 213 4.84 4.61 -1.82
C LEU A 213 5.88 5.62 -1.27
N GLY A 214 6.37 5.43 -0.04
CA GLY A 214 7.15 6.43 0.69
C GLY A 214 8.51 6.77 0.07
N LYS A 215 9.09 5.87 -0.73
CA LYS A 215 10.33 6.17 -1.49
C LYS A 215 10.05 6.91 -2.80
N LEU A 216 8.84 6.77 -3.36
CA LEU A 216 8.42 7.49 -4.57
C LEU A 216 8.13 8.97 -4.31
N THR A 217 8.11 9.41 -3.05
CA THR A 217 8.00 10.84 -2.70
C THR A 217 9.35 11.55 -2.59
N GLN A 218 10.47 10.82 -2.64
CA GLN A 218 11.82 11.32 -2.35
C GLN A 218 12.61 11.67 -3.62
N PHE A 219 11.96 12.37 -4.55
CA PHE A 219 12.62 12.80 -5.79
C PHE A 219 13.03 14.27 -5.72
N ASP A 220 14.08 14.61 -6.45
CA ASP A 220 14.54 15.98 -6.62
C ASP A 220 13.67 16.69 -7.66
N SER A 221 12.84 17.62 -7.21
CA SER A 221 11.95 18.39 -8.08
C SER A 221 12.67 19.31 -9.07
N SER A 222 13.97 19.56 -8.89
CA SER A 222 14.79 20.34 -9.83
C SER A 222 15.18 19.52 -11.07
N VAL A 223 15.18 18.18 -10.96
CA VAL A 223 15.52 17.25 -12.04
C VAL A 223 14.27 16.53 -12.56
N LEU A 224 13.36 16.14 -11.66
CA LEU A 224 12.14 15.39 -11.98
C LEU A 224 10.89 16.23 -11.67
N ALA A 225 10.02 16.41 -12.66
CA ALA A 225 8.80 17.20 -12.53
C ALA A 225 7.64 16.43 -11.88
N SER A 226 7.45 15.16 -12.23
CA SER A 226 6.42 14.30 -11.64
C SER A 226 6.76 12.82 -11.70
N ILE A 227 6.14 12.06 -10.79
CA ILE A 227 6.15 10.60 -10.76
C ILE A 227 4.70 10.12 -10.74
N ASP A 228 4.36 9.22 -11.64
CA ASP A 228 3.03 8.62 -11.78
C ASP A 228 3.19 7.09 -11.74
N LEU A 229 2.57 6.42 -10.76
CA LEU A 229 2.55 4.96 -10.64
C LEU A 229 1.12 4.48 -10.87
N ASN A 230 0.91 3.60 -11.84
CA ASN A 230 -0.37 2.96 -12.08
C ASN A 230 -0.22 1.44 -11.95
N ALA A 231 -1.21 0.80 -11.35
CA ALA A 231 -1.26 -0.66 -11.29
C ALA A 231 -2.67 -1.15 -11.58
N LYS A 232 -2.73 -2.29 -12.26
CA LYS A 232 -3.90 -3.12 -12.46
C LYS A 232 -3.46 -4.55 -12.19
N LEU A 233 -3.98 -5.15 -11.13
CA LEU A 233 -3.66 -6.53 -10.74
C LEU A 233 -4.95 -7.32 -10.64
N LYS A 234 -4.99 -8.49 -11.30
CA LYS A 234 -6.14 -9.37 -11.27
C LYS A 234 -6.23 -10.05 -9.90
N GLY A 235 -7.33 -9.83 -9.19
CA GLY A 235 -7.60 -10.48 -7.91
C GLY A 235 -7.99 -11.96 -8.08
N VAL A 236 -7.85 -12.72 -6.99
CA VAL A 236 -8.18 -14.16 -6.95
C VAL A 236 -9.67 -14.41 -7.20
N ASP A 237 -10.53 -13.47 -6.80
CA ASP A 237 -11.98 -13.56 -6.93
C ASP A 237 -12.51 -12.91 -8.23
N GLY A 238 -11.61 -12.53 -9.16
CA GLY A 238 -11.95 -11.93 -10.45
C GLY A 238 -12.16 -10.41 -10.44
N GLU A 239 -12.11 -9.76 -9.27
CA GLU A 239 -12.10 -8.30 -9.16
C GLU A 239 -10.67 -7.75 -9.18
N ASP A 240 -10.45 -6.73 -10.00
CA ASP A 240 -9.13 -6.12 -10.18
C ASP A 240 -8.81 -5.15 -9.03
N LEU A 241 -7.57 -5.20 -8.53
CA LEU A 241 -6.97 -4.13 -7.74
C LEU A 241 -6.39 -3.09 -8.70
N ILE A 242 -6.92 -1.88 -8.65
CA ILE A 242 -6.49 -0.73 -9.45
C ILE A 242 -5.87 0.30 -8.51
N LEU A 243 -4.69 0.82 -8.87
CA LEU A 243 -4.01 1.92 -8.18
C LEU A 243 -3.64 2.99 -9.20
N ALA A 244 -3.88 4.25 -8.83
CA ALA A 244 -3.31 5.43 -9.48
C ALA A 244 -2.68 6.32 -8.43
N TYR A 245 -1.37 6.51 -8.51
CA TYR A 245 -0.59 7.39 -7.66
C TYR A 245 0.11 8.43 -8.51
N ARG A 246 0.15 9.66 -8.01
CA ARG A 246 0.89 10.77 -8.61
C ARG A 246 1.54 11.62 -7.53
N ALA A 247 2.77 12.06 -7.77
CA ALA A 247 3.45 13.06 -6.98
C ALA A 247 4.20 14.05 -7.86
N ASP A 248 4.02 15.34 -7.57
CA ASP A 248 4.77 16.45 -8.15
C ASP A 248 5.11 17.48 -7.05
N SER A 249 5.70 18.61 -7.44
CA SER A 249 6.10 19.66 -6.49
C SER A 249 4.92 20.41 -5.86
N GLN A 250 3.71 20.26 -6.40
CA GLN A 250 2.51 21.01 -6.01
C GLN A 250 1.50 20.15 -5.27
N SER A 251 1.45 18.85 -5.57
CA SER A 251 0.45 17.96 -5.02
C SER A 251 0.88 16.50 -5.04
N ARG A 252 0.20 15.70 -4.22
CA ARG A 252 0.25 14.24 -4.27
C ARG A 252 -1.17 13.71 -4.30
N THR A 253 -1.42 12.65 -5.07
CA THR A 253 -2.72 11.97 -5.10
C THR A 253 -2.53 10.46 -5.11
N THR A 254 -3.38 9.75 -4.38
CA THR A 254 -3.48 8.28 -4.42
C THR A 254 -4.94 7.89 -4.52
N GLN A 255 -5.28 7.08 -5.50
CA GLN A 255 -6.59 6.47 -5.67
C GLN A 255 -6.40 4.96 -5.81
N MET A 256 -7.17 4.18 -5.06
CA MET A 256 -7.14 2.73 -5.18
C MET A 256 -8.55 2.18 -5.08
N SER A 257 -8.86 1.19 -5.90
CA SER A 257 -10.10 0.43 -5.85
C SER A 257 -9.79 -1.07 -5.95
N GLY A 258 -10.45 -1.89 -5.15
CA GLY A 258 -10.31 -3.33 -5.21
C GLY A 258 -11.46 -4.03 -4.49
N PRO A 259 -11.38 -5.35 -4.28
CA PRO A 259 -12.49 -6.15 -3.77
C PRO A 259 -12.95 -5.74 -2.36
N ASP A 260 -12.01 -5.29 -1.55
CA ASP A 260 -12.31 -4.87 -0.19
C ASP A 260 -12.92 -3.46 -0.11
N GLY A 261 -12.72 -2.62 -1.12
CA GLY A 261 -13.23 -1.26 -1.15
C GLY A 261 -12.32 -0.30 -1.92
N GLU A 262 -12.52 0.99 -1.65
CA GLU A 262 -11.84 2.11 -2.30
C GLU A 262 -11.22 3.06 -1.27
N LEU A 263 -10.12 3.71 -1.67
CA LEU A 263 -9.53 4.84 -0.94
C LEU A 263 -9.12 5.94 -1.91
N ASN A 264 -9.26 7.19 -1.47
CA ASN A 264 -8.88 8.37 -2.22
C ASN A 264 -8.18 9.35 -1.29
N LEU A 265 -6.99 9.80 -1.67
CA LEU A 265 -6.20 10.77 -0.91
C LEU A 265 -5.64 11.84 -1.83
N SER A 266 -5.63 13.08 -1.37
CA SER A 266 -5.01 14.22 -2.02
C SER A 266 -4.29 15.07 -0.97
N VAL A 267 -3.07 15.50 -1.26
CA VAL A 267 -2.27 16.40 -0.41
C VAL A 267 -1.84 17.60 -1.25
N ASP A 268 -2.10 18.81 -0.76
CA ASP A 268 -1.74 20.08 -1.39
C ASP A 268 -0.42 20.62 -0.81
N LEU A 269 0.62 20.66 -1.64
CA LEU A 269 1.96 21.10 -1.28
C LEU A 269 2.24 22.57 -1.67
N LYS A 270 1.26 23.26 -2.27
CA LYS A 270 1.44 24.64 -2.75
C LYS A 270 1.75 25.61 -1.62
N ASN A 271 1.19 25.35 -0.44
CA ASN A 271 1.37 26.21 0.73
C ASN A 271 2.55 25.73 1.59
N SER A 272 3.78 25.94 1.14
CA SER A 272 4.98 25.58 1.91
C SER A 272 5.14 26.37 3.21
N ALA A 273 4.40 27.48 3.37
CA ALA A 273 4.48 28.32 4.55
C ALA A 273 3.90 27.63 5.79
N ILE A 274 2.88 26.77 5.64
CA ILE A 274 2.20 26.10 6.76
C ILE A 274 2.92 24.84 7.24
N LEU A 275 3.95 24.40 6.50
CA LEU A 275 4.72 23.21 6.84
C LEU A 275 5.55 23.43 8.11
N GLY A 276 5.37 22.53 9.06
CA GLY A 276 6.10 22.48 10.32
C GLY A 276 7.51 21.94 10.14
N ASP A 277 8.24 21.81 11.25
CA ASP A 277 9.50 21.04 11.24
C ASP A 277 9.23 19.53 11.27
N ALA A 278 10.28 18.73 11.04
CA ALA A 278 10.15 17.27 10.97
C ALA A 278 9.55 16.65 12.25
N LYS A 279 9.81 17.22 13.43
CA LYS A 279 9.26 16.71 14.69
C LYS A 279 7.76 17.00 14.79
N GLN A 280 7.36 18.20 14.42
CA GLN A 280 5.96 18.61 14.36
C GLN A 280 5.17 17.75 13.37
N GLN A 281 5.71 17.56 12.17
CA GLN A 281 5.13 16.70 11.14
C GLN A 281 4.97 15.25 11.63
N ALA A 282 6.00 14.68 12.25
CA ALA A 282 5.95 13.32 12.77
C ALA A 282 4.90 13.17 13.90
N ASN A 283 4.79 14.15 14.79
CA ASN A 283 3.79 14.14 15.86
C ASN A 283 2.36 14.20 15.32
N ALA A 284 2.10 15.09 14.36
CA ALA A 284 0.81 15.20 13.71
C ALA A 284 0.45 13.93 12.94
N LEU A 285 1.38 13.39 12.15
CA LEU A 285 1.20 12.13 11.42
C LEU A 285 0.88 10.97 12.37
N ASN A 286 1.66 10.78 13.44
CA ASN A 286 1.42 9.74 14.43
C ASN A 286 0.05 9.87 15.10
N SER A 287 -0.41 11.10 15.34
CA SER A 287 -1.71 11.35 15.96
C SER A 287 -2.86 10.97 15.03
N TYR A 288 -2.75 11.27 13.74
CA TYR A 288 -3.71 10.79 12.74
C TYR A 288 -3.64 9.27 12.55
N LEU A 289 -2.46 8.65 12.54
CA LEU A 289 -2.34 7.17 12.44
C LEU A 289 -3.00 6.49 13.65
N ALA A 290 -2.79 7.00 14.87
CA ALA A 290 -3.48 6.51 16.05
C ALA A 290 -5.00 6.74 16.01
N GLN A 291 -5.44 7.78 15.30
CA GLN A 291 -6.86 8.01 15.02
C GLN A 291 -7.43 6.93 14.11
N LEU A 292 -6.74 6.61 13.02
CA LEU A 292 -7.15 5.57 12.09
C LEU A 292 -7.27 4.20 12.76
N GLU A 293 -6.39 3.89 13.72
CA GLU A 293 -6.48 2.66 14.53
C GLU A 293 -7.75 2.62 15.38
N ARG A 294 -8.09 3.70 16.08
CA ARG A 294 -9.33 3.77 16.87
C ARG A 294 -10.58 3.70 16.00
N VAL A 295 -10.55 4.35 14.84
CA VAL A 295 -11.63 4.32 13.86
C VAL A 295 -11.81 2.91 13.29
N GLN A 296 -10.71 2.20 13.00
CA GLN A 296 -10.74 0.81 12.54
C GLN A 296 -11.44 -0.09 13.57
N GLU A 297 -11.05 0.00 14.84
CA GLU A 297 -11.66 -0.78 15.92
C GLU A 297 -13.14 -0.43 16.11
N ARG A 298 -13.46 0.86 16.11
CA ARG A 298 -14.81 1.36 16.37
C ARG A 298 -15.79 1.03 15.24
N GLY A 299 -15.35 1.19 13.99
CA GLY A 299 -16.14 0.92 12.79
C GLY A 299 -16.01 -0.51 12.24
N ASN A 300 -15.20 -1.37 12.86
CA ASN A 300 -14.94 -2.74 12.42
C ASN A 300 -14.47 -2.82 10.94
N ALA A 301 -13.59 -1.92 10.54
CA ALA A 301 -13.07 -1.88 9.17
C ALA A 301 -12.20 -3.11 8.87
N LYS A 302 -12.20 -3.57 7.61
CA LYS A 302 -11.25 -4.60 7.13
C LYS A 302 -9.80 -4.16 7.36
N ALA A 303 -9.05 -4.97 8.11
CA ALA A 303 -7.69 -4.63 8.52
C ALA A 303 -6.72 -4.39 7.34
N ALA A 304 -6.80 -5.21 6.28
CA ALA A 304 -5.94 -5.05 5.11
C ALA A 304 -6.20 -3.74 4.36
N LEU A 305 -7.47 -3.37 4.16
CA LEU A 305 -7.86 -2.10 3.54
C LEU A 305 -7.41 -0.89 4.39
N MET A 306 -7.60 -0.97 5.71
CA MET A 306 -7.15 0.09 6.62
C MET A 306 -5.62 0.23 6.63
N GLU A 307 -4.88 -0.87 6.59
CA GLU A 307 -3.42 -0.82 6.53
C GLU A 307 -2.93 -0.16 5.25
N MET A 308 -3.51 -0.49 4.08
CA MET A 308 -3.20 0.23 2.82
C MET A 308 -3.52 1.73 2.92
N PHE A 309 -4.63 2.09 3.57
CA PHE A 309 -4.97 3.50 3.80
C PHE A 309 -3.96 4.22 4.71
N LYS A 310 -3.49 3.57 5.78
CA LYS A 310 -2.42 4.08 6.66
C LYS A 310 -1.10 4.23 5.91
N ASP A 311 -0.73 3.23 5.11
CA ASP A 311 0.47 3.24 4.26
C ASP A 311 0.46 4.44 3.29
N ALA A 312 -0.64 4.61 2.54
CA ALA A 312 -0.82 5.73 1.62
C ALA A 312 -0.82 7.07 2.35
N PHE A 313 -1.54 7.19 3.46
CA PHE A 313 -1.61 8.43 4.25
C PHE A 313 -0.24 8.84 4.78
N SER A 314 0.53 7.87 5.29
CA SER A 314 1.89 8.06 5.77
C SER A 314 2.84 8.47 4.65
N ALA A 315 2.84 7.74 3.53
CA ALA A 315 3.67 8.07 2.38
C ALA A 315 3.40 9.49 1.87
N MET A 316 2.13 9.85 1.66
CA MET A 316 1.75 11.15 1.11
C MET A 316 2.08 12.34 2.01
N ASN A 317 2.11 12.16 3.33
CA ASN A 317 2.47 13.20 4.31
C ASN A 317 3.92 13.10 4.81
N SER A 318 4.75 12.27 4.17
CA SER A 318 6.18 12.15 4.47
C SER A 318 7.04 12.98 3.53
N HIS A 319 8.30 13.27 3.89
CA HIS A 319 9.29 13.86 2.99
C HIS A 319 8.77 15.06 2.18
N TYR A 320 8.19 16.06 2.85
CA TYR A 320 7.75 17.26 2.14
C TYR A 320 8.92 17.90 1.41
N PRO A 321 8.69 18.44 0.18
CA PRO A 321 9.73 19.12 -0.55
C PRO A 321 10.34 20.19 0.35
N GLN A 322 11.65 20.13 0.56
CA GLN A 322 12.40 21.21 1.18
C GLN A 322 12.53 22.32 0.12
N GLY A 323 11.40 22.91 -0.25
CA GLY A 323 11.31 23.95 -1.27
C GLY A 323 11.99 25.23 -0.81
N ALA A 324 12.62 25.92 -1.76
CA ALA A 324 13.30 27.19 -1.55
C ALA A 324 12.50 28.08 -0.59
N THR A 325 13.19 28.49 0.48
CA THR A 325 12.70 29.43 1.49
C THR A 325 11.96 30.57 0.81
N PRO A 326 10.61 30.67 0.91
CA PRO A 326 9.93 31.83 0.37
C PRO A 326 10.51 33.05 1.07
N SER A 327 10.73 34.14 0.34
CA SER A 327 11.50 35.28 0.85
C SER A 327 10.89 35.88 2.13
N GLN A 328 9.57 35.73 2.35
CA GLN A 328 8.87 36.07 3.59
C GLN A 328 7.59 35.22 3.79
N PRO A 329 7.66 34.04 4.43
CA PRO A 329 6.50 33.17 4.61
C PRO A 329 5.60 33.73 5.71
N LEU A 330 4.29 33.85 5.43
CA LEU A 330 3.34 34.46 6.36
C LEU A 330 3.18 33.67 7.68
N THR A 331 3.59 32.41 7.78
CA THR A 331 3.30 31.51 8.92
C THR A 331 4.53 30.94 9.63
N ARG A 332 5.65 31.68 9.65
CA ARG A 332 6.93 31.13 10.15
C ARG A 332 7.33 31.47 11.58
N ASN A 333 6.55 32.23 12.33
CA ASN A 333 6.94 32.54 13.70
C ASN A 333 6.70 31.34 14.63
N ALA A 334 7.36 31.31 15.79
CA ALA A 334 7.27 30.18 16.71
C ALA A 334 5.83 29.94 17.22
N THR A 335 5.01 30.98 17.28
CA THR A 335 3.60 30.90 17.68
C THR A 335 2.75 30.18 16.64
N ASP A 336 2.90 30.53 15.35
CA ASP A 336 2.23 29.84 14.24
C ASP A 336 2.57 28.35 14.26
N LYS A 337 3.86 28.03 14.46
CA LYS A 337 4.33 26.64 14.57
C LYS A 337 3.69 25.88 15.73
N GLY A 338 3.45 26.52 16.87
CA GLY A 338 2.80 25.88 18.02
C GLY A 338 1.30 25.64 17.83
N LEU A 339 0.63 26.39 16.94
CA LEU A 339 -0.83 26.33 16.77
C LEU A 339 -1.29 25.69 15.46
N LEU A 340 -0.36 25.23 14.62
CA LEU A 340 -0.66 24.48 13.41
C LEU A 340 -0.22 23.03 13.57
N THR A 341 -0.77 22.14 12.75
CA THR A 341 -0.36 20.73 12.68
C THR A 341 1.01 20.56 12.05
N GLY A 342 1.42 21.50 11.19
CA GLY A 342 2.66 21.44 10.43
C GLY A 342 2.64 20.46 9.26
N LEU A 343 1.51 19.80 8.99
CA LEU A 343 1.29 19.03 7.77
C LEU A 343 0.76 19.94 6.66
N ALA A 344 0.97 19.50 5.43
CA ALA A 344 0.26 20.03 4.27
C ALA A 344 -1.27 19.87 4.44
N ASP A 345 -2.02 20.65 3.68
CA ASP A 345 -3.46 20.46 3.60
C ASP A 345 -3.78 19.19 2.80
N PHE A 346 -4.84 18.49 3.19
CA PHE A 346 -5.16 17.20 2.60
C PHE A 346 -6.65 16.85 2.71
N GLU A 347 -7.08 15.94 1.85
CA GLU A 347 -8.37 15.26 1.91
C GLU A 347 -8.13 13.77 1.71
N ALA A 348 -8.72 12.95 2.58
CA ALA A 348 -8.56 11.50 2.58
C ALA A 348 -9.91 10.82 2.85
N SER A 349 -10.18 9.75 2.13
CA SER A 349 -11.38 8.93 2.32
C SER A 349 -11.08 7.46 2.08
N ILE A 350 -11.80 6.61 2.80
CA ILE A 350 -11.78 5.16 2.69
C ILE A 350 -13.23 4.69 2.79
N LYS A 351 -13.60 3.76 1.90
CA LYS A 351 -14.92 3.15 1.89
C LYS A 351 -14.80 1.68 1.57
N GLN A 352 -15.42 0.85 2.39
CA GLN A 352 -15.45 -0.60 2.21
C GLN A 352 -16.57 -0.99 1.24
N THR A 353 -16.36 -2.07 0.48
CA THR A 353 -17.43 -2.71 -0.28
C THR A 353 -18.53 -3.19 0.67
N ASN A 354 -19.77 -2.78 0.39
CA ASN A 354 -20.94 -3.14 1.19
C ASN A 354 -21.22 -4.64 1.11
N ASN A 355 -21.58 -5.25 2.23
CA ASN A 355 -21.92 -6.67 2.28
C ASN A 355 -23.25 -6.90 3.02
N ALA A 356 -24.27 -7.39 2.30
CA ALA A 356 -25.53 -7.82 2.89
C ALA A 356 -25.40 -9.30 3.32
N SER A 357 -24.73 -9.53 4.45
CA SER A 357 -24.39 -10.88 4.93
C SER A 357 -25.59 -11.64 5.53
N ASN A 358 -26.68 -10.95 5.88
CA ASN A 358 -27.86 -11.56 6.49
C ASN A 358 -28.98 -11.83 5.46
N PRO A 359 -29.21 -13.09 5.03
CA PRO A 359 -30.26 -13.39 4.05
C PRO A 359 -31.68 -13.19 4.60
N MET A 360 -31.87 -13.15 5.93
CA MET A 360 -33.18 -12.87 6.53
C MET A 360 -33.47 -11.37 6.69
N ARG A 361 -32.46 -10.51 6.55
CA ARG A 361 -32.58 -9.05 6.71
C ARG A 361 -31.64 -8.31 5.76
N LEU A 362 -32.02 -8.26 4.48
CA LEU A 362 -31.22 -7.62 3.43
C LEU A 362 -31.00 -6.11 3.61
N SER A 363 -31.79 -5.46 4.48
CA SER A 363 -31.58 -4.05 4.84
C SER A 363 -30.43 -3.84 5.82
N GLU A 364 -29.96 -4.90 6.49
CA GLU A 364 -28.80 -4.87 7.38
C GLU A 364 -27.54 -5.09 6.52
N VAL A 365 -26.81 -4.01 6.27
CA VAL A 365 -25.66 -4.01 5.38
C VAL A 365 -24.42 -3.75 6.21
N ASP A 366 -23.41 -4.61 6.12
CA ASP A 366 -22.09 -4.34 6.65
C ASP A 366 -21.42 -3.30 5.77
N SER A 367 -21.08 -2.14 6.35
CA SER A 367 -20.46 -1.02 5.64
C SER A 367 -19.48 -0.28 6.53
N PHE A 368 -18.49 0.36 5.91
CA PHE A 368 -17.55 1.24 6.59
C PHE A 368 -17.17 2.38 5.64
N ALA A 369 -17.28 3.62 6.12
CA ALA A 369 -16.85 4.81 5.39
C ALA A 369 -16.24 5.81 6.38
N TYR A 370 -15.05 6.30 6.06
CA TYR A 370 -14.37 7.30 6.86
C TYR A 370 -13.78 8.39 5.98
N THR A 371 -13.95 9.64 6.40
CA THR A 371 -13.36 10.81 5.74
C THR A 371 -12.54 11.60 6.75
N LEU A 372 -11.40 12.12 6.31
CA LEU A 372 -10.50 12.97 7.10
C LEU A 372 -9.98 14.10 6.21
N SER A 373 -10.00 15.34 6.68
CA SER A 373 -9.47 16.47 5.94
C SER A 373 -8.80 17.50 6.85
N GLN A 374 -7.88 18.25 6.25
CA GLN A 374 -7.25 19.41 6.84
C GLN A 374 -7.15 20.51 5.78
N LYS A 375 -7.54 21.72 6.16
CA LYS A 375 -7.47 22.89 5.29
C LYS A 375 -6.95 24.10 6.07
N THR A 376 -6.07 24.88 5.45
CA THR A 376 -5.48 26.07 6.03
C THR A 376 -5.71 27.27 5.12
N VAL A 377 -6.32 28.32 5.66
CA VAL A 377 -6.54 29.59 4.97
C VAL A 377 -5.66 30.64 5.62
N VAL A 378 -4.79 31.24 4.80
CA VAL A 378 -3.96 32.38 5.21
C VAL A 378 -4.50 33.63 4.50
N ALA A 379 -4.88 34.64 5.27
CA ALA A 379 -5.36 35.91 4.76
C ALA A 379 -4.46 37.07 5.22
N GLY A 380 -4.45 38.16 4.45
CA GLY A 380 -3.59 39.32 4.68
C GLY A 380 -2.43 39.41 3.69
N SER A 381 -1.86 40.61 3.54
CA SER A 381 -0.81 40.91 2.55
C SER A 381 0.59 41.02 3.14
N ILE A 382 0.70 41.18 4.46
CA ILE A 382 1.97 41.41 5.16
C ILE A 382 2.00 40.64 6.48
N MET A 383 3.19 40.25 6.94
CA MET A 383 3.32 39.50 8.19
C MET A 383 2.72 40.24 9.40
N SER A 384 2.80 41.56 9.45
CA SER A 384 2.26 42.33 10.59
C SER A 384 0.74 42.37 10.64
N ASN A 385 0.04 42.11 9.53
CA ASN A 385 -1.41 42.16 9.44
C ASN A 385 -1.92 40.96 8.62
N ARG A 386 -2.21 39.87 9.32
CA ARG A 386 -2.59 38.58 8.72
C ARG A 386 -3.48 37.76 9.64
N SER A 387 -4.19 36.80 9.09
CA SER A 387 -4.85 35.73 9.85
C SER A 387 -4.55 34.36 9.25
N VAL A 388 -4.61 33.35 10.10
CA VAL A 388 -4.38 31.94 9.74
C VAL A 388 -5.48 31.13 10.40
N ASP A 389 -6.27 30.43 9.61
CA ASP A 389 -7.34 29.56 10.09
C ASP A 389 -7.08 28.16 9.54
N GLN A 390 -6.82 27.21 10.44
CA GLN A 390 -6.63 25.80 10.10
C GLN A 390 -7.79 24.99 10.67
N VAL A 391 -8.43 24.18 9.82
CA VAL A 391 -9.57 23.34 10.16
C VAL A 391 -9.25 21.90 9.82
N GLN A 392 -9.42 21.01 10.79
CA GLN A 392 -9.37 19.57 10.65
C GLN A 392 -10.78 19.00 10.84
N GLN A 393 -11.17 18.02 10.04
CA GLN A 393 -12.47 17.37 10.16
C GLN A 393 -12.36 15.86 9.95
N SER A 394 -13.16 15.09 10.69
CA SER A 394 -13.39 13.68 10.40
C SER A 394 -14.86 13.28 10.52
N SER A 395 -15.23 12.23 9.79
CA SER A 395 -16.56 11.61 9.86
C SER A 395 -16.41 10.10 9.68
N LEU A 396 -17.00 9.33 10.60
CA LEU A 396 -17.11 7.87 10.52
C LEU A 396 -18.58 7.48 10.38
N ALA A 397 -18.91 6.68 9.39
CA ALA A 397 -20.17 5.96 9.28
C ALA A 397 -19.87 4.48 9.07
N ALA A 398 -20.38 3.62 9.95
CA ALA A 398 -20.17 2.19 9.84
C ALA A 398 -21.38 1.41 10.35
N SER A 399 -21.57 0.23 9.80
CA SER A 399 -22.57 -0.74 10.23
C SER A 399 -21.97 -2.13 10.12
N TYR A 400 -22.18 -2.98 11.13
CA TYR A 400 -21.63 -4.33 11.09
C TYR A 400 -22.37 -5.31 12.02
N HIS A 401 -22.34 -6.57 11.63
CA HIS A 401 -22.78 -7.69 12.47
C HIS A 401 -21.68 -8.18 13.42
N LYS A 402 -22.05 -8.51 14.65
CA LYS A 402 -21.16 -9.07 15.68
C LYS A 402 -21.82 -10.25 16.38
N SER A 403 -21.06 -11.31 16.66
CA SER A 403 -21.55 -12.44 17.47
C SER A 403 -21.91 -12.00 18.89
N LEU A 404 -22.97 -12.58 19.47
CA LEU A 404 -23.34 -12.38 20.88
C LEU A 404 -22.23 -12.81 21.85
N LYS A 405 -21.39 -13.79 21.46
CA LYS A 405 -20.26 -14.27 22.26
C LYS A 405 -18.95 -13.49 22.00
N GLY A 406 -18.99 -12.50 21.11
CA GLY A 406 -17.82 -11.73 20.68
C GLY A 406 -16.84 -12.51 19.79
N GLY A 407 -15.78 -11.83 19.35
CA GLY A 407 -14.64 -12.41 18.63
C GLY A 407 -14.80 -12.54 17.12
N LYS A 408 -15.77 -13.35 16.65
CA LYS A 408 -15.95 -13.62 15.21
C LYS A 408 -17.26 -13.03 14.67
N ALA A 409 -17.27 -12.73 13.37
CA ALA A 409 -18.51 -12.40 12.66
C ALA A 409 -19.51 -13.57 12.80
N PRO A 410 -20.81 -13.28 12.99
CA PRO A 410 -21.82 -14.33 13.08
C PRO A 410 -21.99 -15.02 11.72
N VAL A 411 -22.27 -16.33 11.74
CA VAL A 411 -22.63 -17.08 10.53
C VAL A 411 -24.14 -16.99 10.37
N LEU A 412 -24.60 -16.10 9.50
CA LEU A 412 -26.01 -15.81 9.28
C LEU A 412 -26.54 -16.64 8.12
N GLY A 413 -27.66 -17.33 8.34
CA GLY A 413 -28.33 -18.17 7.36
C GLY A 413 -29.82 -17.89 7.31
N THR A 414 -30.57 -18.76 6.63
CA THR A 414 -32.03 -18.60 6.43
C THR A 414 -32.87 -19.19 7.57
N THR A 415 -32.24 -19.71 8.62
CA THR A 415 -32.90 -20.33 9.77
C THR A 415 -32.90 -19.41 10.97
N THR A 416 -33.95 -19.45 11.79
CA THR A 416 -34.02 -18.68 13.04
C THR A 416 -32.85 -18.97 13.98
N ASP A 417 -32.36 -20.21 14.01
CA ASP A 417 -31.25 -20.63 14.87
C ASP A 417 -29.92 -19.97 14.49
N SER A 418 -29.76 -19.54 13.23
CA SER A 418 -28.59 -18.79 12.77
C SER A 418 -28.64 -17.30 13.15
N GLN A 419 -29.79 -16.80 13.58
CA GLN A 419 -30.06 -15.37 13.77
C GLN A 419 -29.83 -14.95 15.22
N ASN A 420 -28.58 -15.10 15.67
CA ASN A 420 -28.11 -14.74 17.02
C ASN A 420 -26.91 -13.79 16.93
N TYR A 421 -27.16 -12.49 16.95
CA TYR A 421 -26.14 -11.47 16.68
C TYR A 421 -26.50 -10.09 17.24
N LEU A 422 -25.52 -9.20 17.24
CA LEU A 422 -25.67 -7.76 17.41
C LEU A 422 -25.52 -7.12 16.03
N TYR A 423 -26.42 -6.22 15.67
CA TYR A 423 -26.22 -5.27 14.58
C TYR A 423 -25.83 -3.93 15.18
N VAL A 424 -24.65 -3.44 14.83
CA VAL A 424 -24.07 -2.21 15.40
C VAL A 424 -23.98 -1.17 14.30
N GLU A 425 -24.52 0.02 14.56
CA GLU A 425 -24.40 1.20 13.70
C GLU A 425 -23.61 2.27 14.45
N VAL A 426 -22.64 2.88 13.76
CA VAL A 426 -21.75 3.92 14.29
C VAL A 426 -21.83 5.15 13.40
N ASN A 427 -21.99 6.32 14.03
CA ASN A 427 -21.93 7.61 13.36
C ASN A 427 -21.18 8.60 14.25
N ASP A 428 -19.98 8.98 13.83
CA ASP A 428 -19.15 9.92 14.56
C ASP A 428 -18.72 11.09 13.68
N LYS A 429 -18.53 12.24 14.31
CA LYS A 429 -17.96 13.43 13.69
C LYS A 429 -17.03 14.13 14.65
N ALA A 430 -15.92 14.63 14.15
CA ALA A 430 -15.00 15.47 14.91
C ALA A 430 -14.51 16.65 14.08
N SER A 431 -14.20 17.75 14.76
CA SER A 431 -13.59 18.92 14.15
C SER A 431 -12.62 19.60 15.12
N SER A 432 -11.53 20.16 14.59
CA SER A 432 -10.65 21.06 15.32
C SER A 432 -10.39 22.29 14.45
N SER A 433 -10.53 23.48 15.03
CA SER A 433 -10.32 24.76 14.36
C SER A 433 -9.36 25.60 15.16
N ALA A 434 -8.18 25.85 14.58
CA ALA A 434 -7.17 26.74 15.12
C ALA A 434 -7.17 28.06 14.36
N SER A 435 -7.24 29.18 15.08
CA SER A 435 -7.28 30.53 14.52
C SER A 435 -6.20 31.41 15.13
N LEU A 436 -5.42 32.05 14.26
CA LEU A 436 -4.44 33.08 14.61
C LEU A 436 -4.76 34.38 13.87
N ALA A 437 -4.52 35.52 14.52
CA ALA A 437 -4.52 36.81 13.83
C ALA A 437 -3.50 37.78 14.42
N TYR A 438 -2.90 38.56 13.53
CA TYR A 438 -1.94 39.60 13.84
C TYR A 438 -2.45 40.94 13.33
N LYS A 439 -2.26 41.99 14.13
CA LYS A 439 -2.48 43.39 13.73
C LYS A 439 -1.30 44.21 14.20
N ASP A 440 -0.71 44.99 13.29
CA ASP A 440 0.49 45.80 13.54
C ASP A 440 1.63 45.00 14.19
N GLY A 441 1.77 43.72 13.81
CA GLY A 441 2.79 42.80 14.33
C GLY A 441 2.48 42.20 15.69
N ARG A 442 1.35 42.55 16.32
CA ARG A 442 0.91 42.01 17.60
C ARG A 442 -0.11 40.89 17.39
N LEU A 443 0.05 39.79 18.13
CA LEU A 443 -0.91 38.71 18.16
C LEU A 443 -2.21 39.22 18.82
N THR A 444 -3.31 39.19 18.07
CA THR A 444 -4.64 39.67 18.53
C THR A 444 -5.64 38.53 18.71
N ARG A 445 -5.38 37.36 18.12
CA ARG A 445 -6.18 36.15 18.28
C ARG A 445 -5.27 34.93 18.22
N ALA A 446 -5.50 34.01 19.14
CA ALA A 446 -4.92 32.68 19.18
C ALA A 446 -5.91 31.80 19.93
N SER A 447 -6.63 30.95 19.22
CA SER A 447 -7.67 30.11 19.81
C SER A 447 -7.78 28.77 19.10
N VAL A 448 -8.15 27.75 19.86
CA VAL A 448 -8.49 26.42 19.33
C VAL A 448 -9.90 26.07 19.79
N THR A 449 -10.75 25.65 18.86
CA THR A 449 -12.10 25.14 19.13
C THR A 449 -12.21 23.72 18.61
N GLN A 450 -12.60 22.78 19.47
CA GLN A 450 -12.74 21.36 19.13
C GLN A 450 -14.15 20.90 19.43
N ASN A 451 -14.68 20.05 18.55
CA ASN A 451 -15.96 19.39 18.72
C ASN A 451 -15.81 17.91 18.40
N ALA A 452 -16.46 17.06 19.18
CA ALA A 452 -16.56 15.63 18.90
C ALA A 452 -17.97 15.15 19.23
N SER A 453 -18.52 14.30 18.38
CA SER A 453 -19.80 13.62 18.55
C SER A 453 -19.63 12.15 18.15
N GLN A 454 -20.18 11.27 18.97
CA GLN A 454 -20.14 9.82 18.78
C GLN A 454 -21.53 9.23 19.03
N GLY A 455 -22.04 8.50 18.05
CA GLY A 455 -23.31 7.79 18.12
C GLY A 455 -23.08 6.31 17.93
N THR A 456 -23.66 5.50 18.80
CA THR A 456 -23.71 4.04 18.61
C THR A 456 -25.12 3.54 18.85
N ARG A 457 -25.68 2.84 17.87
CA ARG A 457 -26.93 2.10 17.98
C ARG A 457 -26.61 0.62 17.89
N THR A 458 -27.16 -0.17 18.80
CA THR A 458 -26.92 -1.61 18.86
C THR A 458 -28.25 -2.32 19.03
N GLN A 459 -28.55 -3.21 18.08
CA GLN A 459 -29.76 -4.03 18.08
C GLN A 459 -29.34 -5.48 18.31
N GLN A 460 -29.87 -6.10 19.36
CA GLN A 460 -29.61 -7.49 19.69
C GLN A 460 -30.72 -8.38 19.16
N TYR A 461 -30.33 -9.42 18.44
CA TYR A 461 -31.21 -10.44 17.91
C TYR A 461 -30.92 -11.80 18.53
N VAL A 462 -31.97 -12.48 18.97
CA VAL A 462 -31.94 -13.86 19.46
C VAL A 462 -33.04 -14.64 18.75
N LEU A 463 -32.66 -15.74 18.10
CA LEU A 463 -33.56 -16.57 17.28
C LEU A 463 -34.39 -15.76 16.26
N GLY A 464 -33.77 -14.73 15.65
CA GLY A 464 -34.38 -13.88 14.62
C GLY A 464 -35.27 -12.75 15.14
N LYS A 465 -35.51 -12.69 16.46
CA LYS A 465 -36.31 -11.64 17.10
C LYS A 465 -35.40 -10.60 17.74
N MET A 466 -35.71 -9.32 17.53
CA MET A 466 -35.05 -8.23 18.23
C MET A 466 -35.48 -8.29 19.70
N VAL A 467 -34.52 -8.48 20.59
CA VAL A 467 -34.76 -8.59 22.04
C VAL A 467 -34.32 -7.34 22.79
N GLU A 468 -33.41 -6.57 22.24
CA GLU A 468 -32.87 -5.37 22.86
C GLU A 468 -32.43 -4.36 21.79
N GLU A 469 -32.58 -3.08 22.10
CA GLU A 469 -32.05 -1.97 21.32
C GLU A 469 -31.48 -0.93 22.27
N THR A 470 -30.24 -0.53 22.03
CA THR A 470 -29.54 0.49 22.81
C THR A 470 -29.01 1.58 21.90
N VAL A 471 -29.16 2.85 22.31
CA VAL A 471 -28.61 4.02 21.63
C VAL A 471 -27.79 4.83 22.62
N VAL A 472 -26.49 5.03 22.33
CA VAL A 472 -25.54 5.74 23.19
C VAL A 472 -24.97 6.95 22.43
N PRO A 473 -25.55 8.15 22.59
CA PRO A 473 -24.96 9.39 22.09
C PRO A 473 -23.94 9.96 23.09
N LYS A 474 -22.83 10.50 22.58
CA LYS A 474 -21.85 11.27 23.35
C LYS A 474 -21.41 12.47 22.54
N GLU A 475 -21.34 13.63 23.15
CA GLU A 475 -20.87 14.85 22.50
C GLU A 475 -20.10 15.73 23.49
N ALA A 476 -19.12 16.48 22.97
CA ALA A 476 -18.38 17.46 23.74
C ALA A 476 -17.83 18.54 22.82
N SER A 477 -17.71 19.74 23.37
CA SER A 477 -17.09 20.90 22.71
C SER A 477 -16.22 21.65 23.71
N THR A 478 -15.07 22.13 23.24
CA THR A 478 -14.16 22.96 24.04
C THR A 478 -13.63 24.10 23.16
N SER A 479 -13.51 25.28 23.75
CA SER A 479 -12.89 26.44 23.11
C SER A 479 -11.89 27.06 24.07
N ARG A 480 -10.64 27.18 23.62
CA ARG A 480 -9.51 27.62 24.45
C ARG A 480 -8.83 28.81 23.76
N SER A 481 -8.64 29.90 24.51
CA SER A 481 -7.81 31.02 24.07
C SER A 481 -6.39 30.83 24.59
N HIS A 482 -5.42 30.92 23.69
CA HIS A 482 -3.99 30.80 24.00
C HIS A 482 -3.27 32.14 23.94
N LEU A 483 -3.99 33.24 23.70
CA LEU A 483 -3.41 34.57 23.54
C LEU A 483 -2.57 34.98 24.75
N VAL A 484 -3.11 34.88 25.97
CA VAL A 484 -2.41 35.30 27.19
C VAL A 484 -1.15 34.46 27.44
N LEU A 485 -1.24 33.14 27.23
CA LEU A 485 -0.10 32.22 27.39
C LEU A 485 1.01 32.54 26.39
N LEU A 486 0.65 32.78 25.13
CA LEU A 486 1.60 33.12 24.07
C LEU A 486 2.22 34.50 24.27
N GLU A 487 1.44 35.50 24.71
CA GLU A 487 1.96 36.82 25.07
C GLU A 487 2.93 36.75 26.25
N TYR A 488 2.62 35.96 27.28
CA TYR A 488 3.51 35.75 28.42
C TYR A 488 4.82 35.09 27.98
N ALA A 489 4.72 33.98 27.23
CA ALA A 489 5.89 33.23 26.77
C ALA A 489 6.80 34.08 25.84
N ALA A 490 6.21 34.92 24.98
CA ALA A 490 6.95 35.84 24.11
C ALA A 490 7.62 37.00 24.87
N LYS A 491 7.07 37.42 26.01
CA LYS A 491 7.68 38.45 26.87
C LYS A 491 8.88 37.89 27.65
N GLN A 492 8.77 36.67 28.17
CA GLN A 492 9.87 36.04 28.91
C GLN A 492 11.05 35.70 28.00
N SER A 493 10.79 35.15 26.82
CA SER A 493 11.86 34.80 25.86
C SER A 493 12.68 36.00 25.37
N LYS A 494 12.12 37.21 25.39
CA LYS A 494 12.83 38.45 25.01
C LYS A 494 13.68 39.02 26.16
N LYS A 495 13.38 38.65 27.41
CA LYS A 495 14.05 39.19 28.60
C LYS A 495 15.24 38.37 29.06
N SER A 496 15.32 37.10 28.67
CA SER A 496 16.32 36.18 29.22
C SER A 496 17.11 35.47 28.13
N GLN A 497 18.44 35.52 28.23
CA GLN A 497 19.37 34.70 27.43
C GLN A 497 19.54 33.29 28.04
N ASP A 498 18.88 32.97 29.15
CA ASP A 498 19.03 31.70 29.84
C ASP A 498 18.36 30.52 29.11
N ALA A 499 19.11 29.42 29.00
CA ALA A 499 18.70 28.18 28.35
C ALA A 499 17.46 27.53 29.01
N GLN A 500 17.20 27.79 30.30
CA GLN A 500 16.05 27.24 31.04
C GLN A 500 14.72 27.87 30.61
N GLU A 501 14.67 29.19 30.37
CA GLU A 501 13.43 29.87 29.96
C GLU A 501 13.09 29.63 28.49
N GLN A 502 14.10 29.42 27.63
CA GLN A 502 13.90 28.91 26.27
C GLN A 502 13.28 27.50 26.27
N SER A 503 13.60 26.67 27.27
CA SER A 503 12.98 25.34 27.43
C SER A 503 11.51 25.43 27.81
N MET A 504 11.12 26.39 28.67
CA MET A 504 9.71 26.58 29.05
C MET A 504 8.85 27.03 27.87
N LEU A 505 9.34 27.94 27.02
CA LEU A 505 8.64 28.35 25.79
C LEU A 505 8.44 27.15 24.84
N LYS A 506 9.47 26.32 24.69
CA LYS A 506 9.42 25.13 23.83
C LYS A 506 8.41 24.11 24.34
N GLU A 507 8.34 23.89 25.64
CA GLU A 507 7.37 22.98 26.28
C GLU A 507 5.93 23.51 26.18
N ALA A 508 5.74 24.82 26.35
CA ALA A 508 4.45 25.47 26.15
C ALA A 508 3.97 25.34 24.70
N LEU A 509 4.84 25.56 23.71
CA LEU A 509 4.51 25.39 22.29
C LEU A 509 4.23 23.93 21.92
N ALA A 510 4.93 22.97 22.52
CA ALA A 510 4.65 21.54 22.32
C ALA A 510 3.29 21.13 22.91
N THR A 511 2.95 21.67 24.08
CA THR A 511 1.63 21.45 24.72
C THR A 511 0.51 22.06 23.88
N LEU A 512 0.73 23.27 23.33
CA LEU A 512 -0.20 23.91 22.41
C LEU A 512 -0.41 23.08 21.14
N HIS A 513 0.66 22.55 20.56
CA HIS A 513 0.58 21.75 19.35
C HIS A 513 -0.33 20.53 19.55
N ASN A 514 -0.17 19.81 20.66
CA ASN A 514 -1.04 18.67 20.98
C ASN A 514 -2.52 19.07 21.16
N SER A 515 -2.79 20.29 21.64
CA SER A 515 -4.15 20.78 21.82
C SER A 515 -4.85 21.17 20.51
N VAL A 516 -4.09 21.40 19.44
CA VAL A 516 -4.62 21.69 18.09
C VAL A 516 -5.07 20.44 17.39
N LEU A 517 -4.41 19.30 17.61
CA LEU A 517 -4.66 18.07 16.88
C LEU A 517 -6.12 17.59 17.05
N LEU A 518 -6.68 17.00 16.00
CA LEU A 518 -8.04 16.51 15.98
C LEU A 518 -8.26 15.49 17.10
N GLN A 519 -9.33 15.67 17.87
CA GLN A 519 -9.75 14.76 18.93
C GLN A 519 -11.16 14.26 18.66
N GLU A 520 -11.30 12.96 18.48
CA GLU A 520 -12.57 12.32 18.10
C GLU A 520 -13.36 11.74 19.29
N ASN A 521 -12.73 11.62 20.46
CA ASN A 521 -13.39 11.14 21.66
C ASN A 521 -13.92 12.32 22.49
N PRO A 522 -15.26 12.46 22.63
CA PRO A 522 -15.85 13.52 23.45
C PRO A 522 -15.29 13.57 24.87
N SER A 523 -15.02 12.41 25.47
CA SER A 523 -14.52 12.30 26.85
C SER A 523 -13.13 12.91 27.05
N ALA A 524 -12.34 13.01 25.98
CA ALA A 524 -11.02 13.63 26.02
C ALA A 524 -11.08 15.17 25.92
N LEU A 525 -12.18 15.74 25.45
CA LEU A 525 -12.38 17.19 25.34
C LEU A 525 -12.80 17.85 26.66
N VAL A 526 -13.43 17.09 27.56
CA VAL A 526 -13.97 17.58 28.84
C VAL A 526 -12.88 17.73 29.92
N ARG A 527 -11.64 17.27 29.65
CA ARG A 527 -10.52 17.32 30.59
C ARG A 527 -9.70 18.60 30.51
#